data_AF-A0A371DPP4-F1
#
_entry.id   AF-A0A371DPP4-F1
#
_cell.length_a   1.000
_cell.length_b   1.000
_cell.length_c   1.000
_cell.angle_alpha   90.00
_cell.angle_beta   90.00
_cell.angle_gamma   90.00
#
_symmetry.space_group_name_H-M   'P 1'
#
loop_
_entity.id
_entity.type
_entity.pdbx_description
1 polymer ?
#
loop_
_entity_poly.entity_id
_entity_poly.type
_entity_poly.pdbx_seq_one_letter_code
_entity_poly.pdbx_strand_id
1 'polypeptide(L)'
;MHSTPLTSHKLKDELLTHPLMLSVGSLGLSTFMSRSIYGTVDWRPVVICVSSDILAIGLDHYFDQKPMQLYALKTENREMTAIFNQAKLLLVTSAILLLFALASSPAWTCVMVTVFLAPALLWDFRLFTFGDKRQRKHNWRSDDSSGRNAFSIKRIPGMKAVIIGIIRGCGTFAVVNSILTHSTSSDPSIWDPTQIIIWSTINRACHAVMADVRDFHEDWEKQVPTIPVLLKSVFRTKMLLTAVHLGTMLLYPYNPYIVFASLYATVLVWFLNENSPRGLYRLSFHSQTLTALLYGGVEAAKWYTSYQMM
;
A
#
# COMPACT_ATOMS: atom_id res chain seq x y z
N MET A 1 28.98 -1.99 -9.92
CA MET A 1 28.49 -1.35 -11.18
C MET A 1 27.89 0.00 -10.82
N HIS A 2 28.32 1.09 -11.47
CA HIS A 2 27.69 2.40 -11.30
C HIS A 2 26.30 2.36 -11.94
N SER A 3 25.25 2.21 -11.13
CA SER A 3 23.89 2.52 -11.56
C SER A 3 23.89 3.97 -12.04
N THR A 4 23.49 4.19 -13.30
CA THR A 4 23.31 5.53 -13.87
C THR A 4 22.48 6.37 -12.89
N PRO A 5 22.94 7.57 -12.48
CA PRO A 5 22.24 8.36 -11.48
C PRO A 5 20.82 8.66 -11.96
N LEU A 6 19.85 8.51 -11.05
CA LEU A 6 18.45 8.84 -11.35
C LEU A 6 18.34 10.32 -11.68
N THR A 7 17.45 10.66 -12.61
CA THR A 7 17.13 12.07 -12.87
C THR A 7 16.42 12.67 -11.66
N SER A 8 16.57 13.99 -11.43
CA SER A 8 15.90 14.70 -10.33
C SER A 8 14.38 14.50 -10.35
N HIS A 9 13.77 14.47 -11.55
CA HIS A 9 12.35 14.16 -11.72
C HIS A 9 11.99 12.77 -11.19
N LYS A 10 12.76 11.74 -11.55
CA LYS A 10 12.51 10.37 -11.09
C LYS A 10 12.75 10.23 -9.59
N LEU A 11 13.76 10.90 -9.04
CA LEU A 11 14.02 10.95 -7.60
C LEU A 11 12.86 11.61 -6.82
N LYS A 12 12.34 12.73 -7.34
CA LYS A 12 11.16 13.41 -6.78
C LYS A 12 9.92 12.52 -6.84
N ASP A 13 9.75 11.77 -7.92
CA ASP A 13 8.63 10.84 -8.06
C ASP A 13 8.69 9.75 -7.00
N GLU A 14 9.84 9.10 -6.84
CA GLU A 14 10.05 7.99 -5.89
C GLU A 14 9.96 8.44 -4.42
N LEU A 15 10.54 9.60 -4.06
CA LEU A 15 10.65 10.02 -2.66
C LEU A 15 9.47 10.85 -2.13
N LEU A 16 8.71 11.51 -3.02
CA LEU A 16 7.64 12.42 -2.61
C LEU A 16 6.31 12.03 -3.24
N THR A 17 6.27 11.96 -4.57
CA THR A 17 5.00 11.77 -5.28
C THR A 17 4.41 10.39 -5.01
N HIS A 18 5.23 9.34 -5.04
CA HIS A 18 4.78 7.97 -4.86
C HIS A 18 4.20 7.73 -3.45
N PRO A 19 4.88 8.07 -2.34
CA PRO A 19 4.30 7.96 -1.00
C PRO A 19 3.00 8.77 -0.83
N LEU A 20 2.95 10.00 -1.34
CA LEU A 20 1.76 10.86 -1.24
C LEU A 20 0.58 10.32 -2.04
N MET A 21 0.80 9.90 -3.29
CA MET A 21 -0.26 9.34 -4.13
C MET A 21 -0.81 8.05 -3.53
N LEU A 22 0.05 7.21 -2.93
CA LEU A 22 -0.38 5.98 -2.29
C LEU A 22 -1.24 6.24 -1.04
N SER A 23 -0.87 7.24 -0.24
CA SER A 23 -1.58 7.56 1.01
C SER A 23 -2.98 8.15 0.77
N VAL A 24 -3.26 8.71 -0.42
CA VAL A 24 -4.63 9.08 -0.84
C VAL A 24 -5.58 7.87 -0.84
N GLY A 25 -5.07 6.68 -1.16
CA GLY A 25 -5.86 5.45 -1.03
C GLY A 25 -6.29 5.20 0.41
N SER A 26 -5.39 5.42 1.36
CA SER A 26 -5.66 5.26 2.79
C SER A 26 -6.57 6.35 3.33
N LEU A 27 -6.40 7.60 2.90
CA LEU A 27 -7.35 8.69 3.16
C LEU A 27 -8.76 8.32 2.72
N GLY A 28 -8.90 7.84 1.48
CA GLY A 28 -10.18 7.43 0.90
C GLY A 28 -10.81 6.29 1.68
N LEU A 29 -10.03 5.23 1.94
CA LEU A 29 -10.53 4.03 2.61
C LEU A 29 -10.92 4.29 4.09
N SER A 30 -10.09 4.99 4.86
CA SER A 30 -10.39 5.30 6.26
C SER A 30 -11.59 6.23 6.41
N THR A 31 -11.71 7.24 5.53
CA THR A 31 -12.87 8.14 5.50
C THR A 31 -14.13 7.36 5.13
N PHE A 32 -14.03 6.52 4.11
CA PHE A 32 -15.12 5.68 3.64
C PHE A 32 -15.59 4.70 4.73
N MET A 33 -14.68 3.97 5.39
CA MET A 33 -15.02 3.06 6.49
C MET A 33 -15.68 3.81 7.65
N SER A 34 -15.14 4.98 8.03
CA SER A 34 -15.70 5.79 9.11
C SER A 34 -17.16 6.15 8.79
N ARG A 35 -17.43 6.69 7.60
CA ARG A 35 -18.78 7.11 7.21
C ARG A 35 -19.73 5.95 6.93
N SER A 36 -19.29 4.90 6.22
CA SER A 36 -20.15 3.79 5.78
C SER A 36 -20.52 2.81 6.89
N ILE A 37 -19.64 2.63 7.88
CA ILE A 37 -19.84 1.69 8.99
C ILE A 37 -20.37 2.40 10.23
N TYR A 38 -19.83 3.58 10.57
CA TYR A 38 -20.13 4.26 11.83
C TYR A 38 -20.94 5.55 11.65
N GLY A 39 -21.29 5.90 10.41
CA GLY A 39 -22.09 7.08 10.11
C GLY A 39 -21.38 8.42 10.32
N THR A 40 -20.13 8.44 10.79
CA THR A 40 -19.39 9.67 11.12
C THR A 40 -18.00 9.66 10.49
N VAL A 41 -17.45 10.84 10.20
CA VAL A 41 -16.05 10.97 9.75
C VAL A 41 -15.25 11.53 10.91
N ASP A 42 -14.26 10.76 11.37
CA ASP A 42 -13.31 11.18 12.39
C ASP A 42 -11.92 11.34 11.78
N TRP A 43 -11.25 12.44 12.11
CA TRP A 43 -9.94 12.77 11.55
C TRP A 43 -8.84 11.85 12.07
N ARG A 44 -8.99 11.29 13.28
CA ARG A 44 -7.96 10.47 13.96
C ARG A 44 -7.59 9.21 13.18
N PRO A 45 -8.53 8.31 12.81
CA PRO A 45 -8.18 7.13 12.02
C PRO A 45 -7.63 7.50 10.64
N VAL A 46 -8.09 8.61 10.05
CA VAL A 46 -7.60 9.12 8.75
C VAL A 46 -6.14 9.54 8.85
N VAL A 47 -5.80 10.39 9.82
CA VAL A 47 -4.42 10.85 10.03
C VAL A 47 -3.50 9.69 10.38
N ILE A 48 -3.96 8.74 11.21
CA ILE A 48 -3.19 7.53 11.55
C ILE A 48 -2.87 6.73 10.28
N CYS A 49 -3.88 6.39 9.46
CA CYS A 49 -3.68 5.54 8.29
C CYS A 49 -2.84 6.24 7.21
N VAL A 50 -3.08 7.53 6.95
CA VAL A 50 -2.32 8.32 5.97
C VAL A 50 -0.86 8.45 6.40
N SER A 51 -0.61 8.84 7.64
CA SER A 51 0.76 9.02 8.16
C SER A 51 1.51 7.70 8.20
N SER A 52 0.83 6.60 8.58
CA SER A 52 1.39 5.26 8.60
C SER A 52 1.85 4.80 7.22
N ASP A 53 1.04 5.01 6.19
CA ASP A 53 1.41 4.66 4.81
C ASP A 53 2.58 5.52 4.30
N ILE A 54 2.56 6.84 4.55
CA ILE A 54 3.66 7.73 4.16
C ILE A 54 4.97 7.29 4.82
N LEU A 55 4.93 6.92 6.11
CA LEU A 55 6.11 6.43 6.82
C LEU A 55 6.59 5.10 6.28
N ALA A 56 5.71 4.11 6.12
CA ALA A 56 6.08 2.78 5.65
C ALA A 56 6.68 2.80 4.24
N ILE A 57 5.99 3.46 3.29
CA ILE A 57 6.47 3.57 1.90
C ILE A 57 7.64 4.54 1.82
N GLY A 58 7.51 5.70 2.45
CA GLY A 58 8.50 6.76 2.34
C GLY A 58 9.84 6.37 2.94
N LEU A 59 9.88 5.63 4.06
CA LEU A 59 11.13 5.12 4.62
C LEU A 59 11.77 4.06 3.73
N ASP A 60 11.00 3.13 3.18
CA ASP A 60 11.47 2.09 2.24
C ASP A 60 12.18 2.76 1.04
N HIS A 61 11.48 3.68 0.36
CA HIS A 61 12.04 4.40 -0.79
C HIS A 61 13.19 5.34 -0.38
N TYR A 62 13.14 5.99 0.78
CA TYR A 62 14.22 6.85 1.25
C TYR A 62 15.52 6.09 1.48
N PHE A 63 15.44 4.90 2.09
CA PHE A 63 16.62 4.05 2.33
C PHE A 63 17.13 3.38 1.06
N ASP A 64 16.26 2.95 0.16
CA ASP A 64 16.63 2.41 -1.15
C ASP A 64 17.43 3.43 -1.99
N GLN A 65 17.13 4.72 -1.84
CA GLN A 65 17.82 5.80 -2.56
C GLN A 65 19.05 6.38 -1.82
N LYS A 66 19.50 5.76 -0.72
CA LYS A 66 20.73 6.19 0.00
C LYS A 66 21.97 6.35 -0.90
N PRO A 67 22.22 5.50 -1.92
CA PRO A 67 23.33 5.72 -2.85
C PRO A 67 23.23 7.05 -3.62
N MET A 68 22.01 7.47 -3.98
CA MET A 68 21.77 8.74 -4.68
C MET A 68 21.96 9.95 -3.76
N GLN A 69 21.68 9.80 -2.47
CA GLN A 69 21.99 10.83 -1.47
C GLN A 69 23.51 11.04 -1.36
N LEU A 70 24.28 9.95 -1.28
CA LEU A 70 25.74 10.01 -1.24
C LEU A 70 26.32 10.61 -2.51
N TYR A 71 25.74 10.31 -3.67
CA TYR A 71 26.10 10.93 -4.93
C TYR A 71 25.84 12.44 -4.91
N ALA A 72 24.63 12.87 -4.53
CA ALA A 72 24.26 14.28 -4.47
C ALA A 72 25.18 15.11 -3.56
N LEU A 73 25.58 14.55 -2.42
CA LEU A 73 26.53 15.19 -1.50
C LEU A 73 27.94 15.28 -2.12
N LYS A 74 28.41 14.22 -2.80
CA LYS A 74 29.73 14.20 -3.44
C LYS A 74 29.83 15.15 -4.63
N THR A 75 28.75 15.34 -5.37
CA THR A 75 28.72 16.19 -6.57
C THR A 75 28.12 17.57 -6.30
N GLU A 76 27.86 17.91 -5.03
CA GLU A 76 27.20 19.16 -4.61
C GLU A 76 25.90 19.46 -5.39
N ASN A 77 25.15 18.43 -5.76
CA ASN A 77 23.90 18.59 -6.49
C ASN A 77 22.81 19.13 -5.54
N ARG A 78 22.61 20.44 -5.58
CA ARG A 78 21.65 21.16 -4.73
C ARG A 78 20.20 20.71 -4.95
N GLU A 79 19.83 20.37 -6.17
CA GLU A 79 18.46 19.94 -6.50
C GLU A 79 18.14 18.59 -5.85
N MET A 80 19.00 17.59 -6.03
CA MET A 80 18.82 16.28 -5.40
C MET A 80 18.84 16.37 -3.88
N THR A 81 19.74 17.18 -3.33
CA THR A 81 19.82 17.43 -1.88
C THR A 81 18.53 18.05 -1.34
N ALA A 82 17.94 19.02 -2.06
CA ALA A 82 16.66 19.61 -1.70
C ALA A 82 15.52 18.59 -1.70
N ILE A 83 15.48 17.67 -2.68
CA ILE A 83 14.49 16.58 -2.73
C ILE A 83 14.62 15.68 -1.49
N PHE A 84 15.84 15.26 -1.12
CA PHE A 84 16.05 14.47 0.10
C PHE A 84 15.63 15.20 1.37
N ASN A 85 15.88 16.52 1.44
CA ASN A 85 15.44 17.33 2.58
C ASN A 85 13.92 17.44 2.66
N GLN A 86 13.24 17.62 1.52
CA GLN A 86 11.77 17.61 1.46
C GLN A 86 11.20 16.26 1.87
N ALA A 87 11.79 15.15 1.40
CA ALA A 87 11.37 13.80 1.78
C ALA A 87 11.56 13.55 3.27
N LYS A 88 12.68 13.98 3.84
CA LYS A 88 12.93 13.91 5.29
C LYS A 88 11.90 14.74 6.07
N LEU A 89 11.60 15.96 5.61
CA LEU A 89 10.60 16.81 6.24
C LEU A 89 9.22 16.14 6.23
N LEU A 90 8.80 15.58 5.09
CA LEU A 90 7.54 14.84 4.95
C LEU A 90 7.45 13.66 5.92
N LEU A 91 8.53 12.89 6.07
CA LEU A 91 8.59 11.77 7.02
C LEU A 91 8.50 12.24 8.47
N VAL A 92 9.22 13.30 8.84
CA VAL A 92 9.19 13.86 10.20
C VAL A 92 7.82 14.43 10.54
N THR A 93 7.21 15.20 9.63
CA THR A 93 5.87 15.75 9.85
C THR A 93 4.83 14.65 9.95
N SER A 94 4.91 13.60 9.13
CA SER A 94 4.03 12.42 9.23
C SER A 94 4.20 11.68 10.55
N ALA A 95 5.44 11.54 11.05
CA ALA A 95 5.68 10.94 12.37
C ALA A 95 5.07 11.78 13.51
N ILE A 96 5.21 13.11 13.47
CA ILE A 96 4.62 14.00 14.46
C ILE A 96 3.08 13.90 14.42
N LEU A 97 2.49 13.93 13.22
CA LEU A 97 1.04 13.80 13.05
C LEU A 97 0.52 12.45 13.55
N LEU A 98 1.25 11.36 13.28
CA LEU A 98 0.91 10.03 13.79
C LEU A 98 0.92 10.00 15.32
N LEU A 99 1.97 10.53 15.96
CA LEU A 99 2.07 10.59 17.41
C LEU A 99 0.96 11.44 18.03
N PHE A 100 0.65 12.59 17.42
CA PHE A 100 -0.43 13.46 17.86
C PHE A 100 -1.80 12.78 17.76
N ALA A 101 -2.07 12.10 16.65
CA ALA A 101 -3.33 11.37 16.44
C ALA A 101 -3.45 10.19 17.41
N LEU A 102 -2.37 9.45 17.67
CA LEU A 102 -2.32 8.37 18.66
C LEU A 102 -2.55 8.87 20.08
N ALA A 103 -1.92 9.98 20.47
CA ALA A 103 -2.13 10.62 21.77
C ALA A 103 -3.58 11.10 21.98
N SER A 104 -4.26 11.44 20.88
CA SER A 104 -5.67 11.86 20.85
C SER A 104 -6.66 10.69 20.69
N SER A 105 -6.18 9.45 20.68
CA SER A 105 -6.95 8.23 20.43
C SER A 105 -7.00 7.33 21.67
N PRO A 106 -7.97 6.40 21.77
CA PRO A 106 -7.98 5.40 22.82
C PRO A 106 -6.67 4.58 22.83
N ALA A 107 -6.17 4.22 24.01
CA ALA A 107 -4.90 3.49 24.16
C ALA A 107 -4.84 2.18 23.35
N TRP A 108 -5.98 1.50 23.15
CA TRP A 108 -6.08 0.30 22.33
C TRP A 108 -5.72 0.55 20.85
N THR A 109 -5.91 1.77 20.35
CA THR A 109 -5.51 2.17 19.00
C THR A 109 -4.00 2.05 18.81
N CYS A 110 -3.20 2.35 19.83
CA CYS A 110 -1.74 2.17 19.78
C CYS A 110 -1.37 0.70 19.57
N VAL A 111 -2.10 -0.24 20.19
CA VAL A 111 -1.90 -1.68 19.99
C VAL A 111 -2.23 -2.05 18.54
N MET A 112 -3.38 -1.62 18.02
CA MET A 112 -3.78 -1.89 16.64
C MET A 112 -2.77 -1.35 15.63
N VAL A 113 -2.36 -0.09 15.79
CA VAL A 113 -1.33 0.50 14.93
C VAL A 113 -0.03 -0.27 15.06
N THR A 114 0.40 -0.67 16.25
CA THR A 114 1.64 -1.46 16.41
C THR A 114 1.55 -2.80 15.68
N VAL A 115 0.44 -3.54 15.82
CA VAL A 115 0.28 -4.85 15.17
C VAL A 115 0.32 -4.76 13.65
N PHE A 116 -0.30 -3.74 13.06
CA PHE A 116 -0.41 -3.62 11.60
C PHE A 116 0.71 -2.77 10.96
N LEU A 117 1.23 -1.75 11.65
CA LEU A 117 2.29 -0.87 11.14
C LEU A 117 3.69 -1.42 11.38
N ALA A 118 3.95 -2.07 12.53
CA ALA A 118 5.30 -2.55 12.82
C ALA A 118 5.83 -3.53 11.75
N PRO A 119 5.04 -4.49 11.23
CA PRO A 119 5.50 -5.35 10.13
C PRO A 119 5.85 -4.58 8.85
N ALA A 120 5.15 -3.48 8.56
CA ALA A 120 5.42 -2.64 7.40
C ALA A 120 6.67 -1.76 7.57
N LEU A 121 7.03 -1.36 8.80
CA LEU A 121 8.28 -0.65 9.10
C LEU A 121 9.48 -1.60 9.19
N LEU A 122 9.24 -2.84 9.63
CA LEU A 122 10.24 -3.91 9.71
C LEU A 122 10.38 -4.69 8.40
N TRP A 123 9.75 -4.21 7.33
CA TRP A 123 9.57 -4.89 6.05
C TRP A 123 10.86 -5.37 5.41
N ASP A 124 11.94 -4.61 5.57
CA ASP A 124 13.28 -4.94 5.05
C ASP A 124 14.33 -5.17 6.16
N PHE A 125 13.91 -5.20 7.43
CA PHE A 125 14.80 -5.54 8.52
C PHE A 125 15.16 -7.03 8.47
N ARG A 126 16.46 -7.33 8.57
CA ARG A 126 16.97 -8.70 8.67
C ARG A 126 16.62 -9.24 10.06
N LEU A 127 15.50 -9.95 10.18
CA LEU A 127 14.98 -10.41 11.48
C LEU A 127 15.87 -11.50 12.11
N PHE A 128 16.50 -12.34 11.29
CA PHE A 128 17.46 -13.36 11.72
C PHE A 128 18.59 -13.49 10.71
N THR A 129 19.83 -13.29 11.16
CA THR A 129 21.03 -13.74 10.44
C THR A 129 21.40 -15.11 10.99
N PHE A 130 21.06 -16.18 10.27
CA PHE A 130 21.61 -17.50 10.57
C PHE A 130 23.10 -17.49 10.23
N GLY A 131 23.93 -17.50 11.27
CA GLY A 131 25.38 -17.59 11.15
C GLY A 131 25.77 -18.97 10.63
N ASP A 132 26.14 -19.04 9.36
CA ASP A 132 26.59 -20.27 8.73
C ASP A 132 28.04 -20.57 9.12
N LYS A 133 28.23 -21.21 10.28
CA LYS A 133 29.52 -21.79 10.68
C LYS A 133 29.65 -23.19 10.07
N ARG A 134 29.82 -23.33 8.75
CA ARG A 134 30.53 -24.46 8.09
C ARG A 134 30.51 -24.37 6.56
N GLN A 135 31.62 -23.91 5.97
CA GLN A 135 32.51 -24.70 5.12
C GLN A 135 33.43 -23.79 4.27
N ARG A 136 34.72 -23.85 4.59
CA ARG A 136 35.83 -23.43 3.73
C ARG A 136 35.97 -24.42 2.57
N LYS A 137 35.93 -23.95 1.31
CA LYS A 137 36.98 -24.00 0.26
C LYS A 137 36.41 -24.10 -1.17
N HIS A 138 37.03 -23.33 -2.08
CA HIS A 138 36.93 -23.32 -3.56
C HIS A 138 35.55 -22.91 -4.13
N ASN A 139 35.37 -21.81 -4.88
CA ASN A 139 36.18 -21.22 -5.95
C ASN A 139 35.82 -19.73 -6.16
N TRP A 140 36.77 -18.95 -6.67
CA TRP A 140 36.61 -17.54 -7.07
C TRP A 140 35.74 -17.40 -8.34
N ARG A 141 34.61 -16.68 -8.26
CA ARG A 141 34.14 -15.69 -9.25
C ARG A 141 32.83 -15.02 -8.82
N SER A 142 32.80 -13.70 -9.07
CA SER A 142 31.72 -12.70 -8.95
C SER A 142 31.20 -12.33 -7.55
N ASP A 143 31.51 -11.08 -7.19
CA ASP A 143 30.77 -10.20 -6.27
C ASP A 143 29.24 -10.32 -6.44
N ASP A 144 28.53 -10.02 -5.34
CA ASP A 144 27.08 -9.76 -5.20
C ASP A 144 26.11 -10.88 -4.75
N SER A 145 26.57 -11.93 -4.06
CA SER A 145 25.67 -12.88 -3.38
C SER A 145 25.55 -12.69 -1.86
N SER A 146 25.67 -11.47 -1.33
CA SER A 146 25.63 -11.19 0.12
C SER A 146 24.23 -11.30 0.77
N GLY A 147 23.23 -11.81 0.05
CA GLY A 147 21.83 -11.77 0.46
C GLY A 147 21.13 -13.12 0.65
N ARG A 148 21.80 -14.28 0.58
CA ARG A 148 21.09 -15.57 0.55
C ARG A 148 20.47 -16.02 1.89
N ASN A 149 20.96 -15.50 3.03
CA ASN A 149 20.62 -16.00 4.37
C ASN A 149 19.99 -14.96 5.31
N ALA A 150 19.33 -13.92 4.77
CA ALA A 150 18.62 -12.93 5.56
C ALA A 150 17.11 -13.15 5.44
N PHE A 151 16.45 -13.54 6.54
CA PHE A 151 14.99 -13.59 6.61
C PHE A 151 14.46 -12.14 6.64
N SER A 152 13.84 -11.74 5.53
CA SER A 152 13.09 -10.49 5.37
C SER A 152 11.66 -10.86 4.97
N ILE A 153 10.67 -10.16 5.52
CA ILE A 153 9.24 -10.44 5.26
C ILE A 153 8.95 -10.37 3.75
N LYS A 154 9.65 -9.47 3.04
CA LYS A 154 9.61 -9.30 1.58
C LYS A 154 10.02 -10.56 0.80
N ARG A 155 10.71 -11.52 1.42
CA ARG A 155 11.25 -12.73 0.78
C ARG A 155 10.44 -14.00 1.08
N ILE A 156 9.34 -13.91 1.81
CA ILE A 156 8.43 -15.05 1.98
C ILE A 156 7.69 -15.26 0.65
N PRO A 157 7.79 -16.44 -0.01
CA PRO A 157 7.25 -16.65 -1.34
C PRO A 157 5.75 -16.32 -1.44
N GLY A 158 5.39 -15.38 -2.31
CA GLY A 158 4.01 -15.01 -2.62
C GLY A 158 3.26 -14.24 -1.52
N MET A 159 3.83 -14.15 -0.32
CA MET A 159 3.16 -13.55 0.83
C MET A 159 3.25 -12.03 0.87
N LYS A 160 4.19 -11.43 0.13
CA LYS A 160 4.36 -9.97 0.03
C LYS A 160 3.02 -9.26 -0.20
N ALA A 161 2.31 -9.65 -1.26
CA ALA A 161 1.04 -9.03 -1.64
C ALA A 161 -0.08 -9.30 -0.61
N VAL A 162 -0.14 -10.51 -0.05
CA VAL A 162 -1.14 -10.89 0.96
C VAL A 162 -0.96 -10.08 2.24
N ILE A 163 0.28 -9.95 2.73
CA ILE A 163 0.58 -9.19 3.94
C ILE A 163 0.27 -7.70 3.73
N ILE A 164 0.63 -7.12 2.56
CA ILE A 164 0.24 -5.74 2.22
C ILE A 164 -1.28 -5.60 2.24
N GLY A 165 -2.02 -6.57 1.67
CA GLY A 165 -3.47 -6.61 1.70
C GLY A 165 -4.04 -6.60 3.11
N ILE A 166 -3.52 -7.45 3.99
CA ILE A 166 -3.97 -7.55 5.40
C ILE A 166 -3.68 -6.26 6.16
N ILE A 167 -2.45 -5.72 6.03
CA ILE A 167 -2.06 -4.48 6.71
C ILE A 167 -2.92 -3.31 6.28
N ARG A 168 -3.16 -3.15 4.96
CA ARG A 168 -3.90 -1.99 4.43
C ARG A 168 -5.42 -2.16 4.36
N GLY A 169 -5.93 -3.38 4.35
CA GLY A 169 -7.36 -3.67 4.40
C GLY A 169 -7.82 -3.83 5.85
N CYS A 170 -7.48 -4.97 6.45
CA CYS A 170 -7.82 -5.27 7.85
C CYS A 170 -7.24 -4.25 8.83
N GLY A 171 -5.99 -3.81 8.65
CA GLY A 171 -5.36 -2.85 9.57
C GLY A 171 -6.05 -1.49 9.57
N THR A 172 -6.46 -0.97 8.40
CA THR A 172 -7.26 0.26 8.33
C THR A 172 -8.60 0.10 9.05
N PHE A 173 -9.29 -1.01 8.84
CA PHE A 173 -10.52 -1.30 9.58
C PHE A 173 -10.29 -1.36 11.10
N ALA A 174 -9.23 -2.06 11.54
CA ALA A 174 -8.93 -2.21 12.96
C ALA A 174 -8.67 -0.87 13.65
N VAL A 175 -7.98 0.06 12.98
CA VAL A 175 -7.74 1.43 13.47
C VAL A 175 -9.04 2.25 13.50
N VAL A 176 -9.87 2.17 12.46
CA VAL A 176 -11.17 2.86 12.44
C VAL A 176 -12.06 2.33 13.56
N ASN A 177 -12.16 1.01 13.70
CA ASN A 177 -12.97 0.35 14.72
C ASN A 177 -12.48 0.67 16.13
N SER A 178 -11.17 0.71 16.38
CA SER A 178 -10.64 1.02 17.72
C SER A 178 -11.00 2.42 18.21
N ILE A 179 -11.34 3.33 17.29
CA ILE A 179 -11.71 4.72 17.60
C ILE A 179 -13.24 4.89 17.59
N LEU A 180 -13.93 4.28 16.63
CA LEU A 180 -15.34 4.54 16.35
C LEU A 180 -16.31 3.45 16.80
N THR A 181 -15.85 2.35 17.40
CA THR A 181 -16.74 1.27 17.87
C THR A 181 -17.84 1.71 18.84
N HIS A 182 -17.69 2.86 19.50
CA HIS A 182 -18.70 3.42 20.40
C HIS A 182 -19.63 4.43 19.72
N SER A 183 -19.36 4.79 18.46
CA SER A 183 -20.25 5.59 17.64
C SER A 183 -21.35 4.69 17.08
N THR A 184 -22.54 4.79 17.65
CA THR A 184 -23.73 4.09 17.17
C THR A 184 -24.17 4.66 15.81
N SER A 185 -24.17 3.84 14.75
CA SER A 185 -24.98 4.12 13.56
C SER A 185 -26.20 3.22 13.56
N SER A 186 -27.39 3.81 13.61
CA SER A 186 -28.68 3.13 13.52
C SER A 186 -29.27 3.11 12.11
N ASP A 187 -28.54 3.64 11.11
CA ASP A 187 -29.01 3.69 9.73
C ASP A 187 -28.71 2.39 8.98
N PRO A 188 -29.66 1.87 8.18
CA PRO A 188 -29.42 0.72 7.32
C PRO A 188 -28.36 1.06 6.25
N SER A 189 -27.16 0.52 6.42
CA SER A 189 -26.08 0.63 5.45
C SER A 189 -26.12 -0.54 4.47
N ILE A 190 -25.91 -0.27 3.17
CA ILE A 190 -25.68 -1.32 2.16
C ILE A 190 -24.37 -2.07 2.41
N TRP A 191 -23.51 -1.52 3.28
CA TRP A 191 -22.22 -2.08 3.61
C TRP A 191 -22.26 -2.85 4.92
N ASP A 192 -22.05 -4.16 4.83
CA ASP A 192 -21.66 -4.97 5.99
C ASP A 192 -20.14 -4.78 6.25
N PRO A 193 -19.71 -4.52 7.51
CA PRO A 193 -18.30 -4.41 7.87
C PRO A 193 -17.45 -5.57 7.32
N THR A 194 -17.98 -6.80 7.33
CA THR A 194 -17.27 -7.97 6.81
C THR A 194 -16.99 -7.84 5.31
N GLN A 195 -17.97 -7.35 4.54
CA GLN A 195 -17.79 -7.08 3.10
C GLN A 195 -16.69 -6.06 2.87
N ILE A 196 -16.68 -4.95 3.62
CA ILE A 196 -15.66 -3.90 3.47
C ILE A 196 -14.27 -4.46 3.78
N ILE A 197 -14.12 -5.22 4.86
CA ILE A 197 -12.82 -5.80 5.25
C ILE A 197 -12.31 -6.76 4.17
N ILE A 198 -13.14 -7.72 3.74
CA ILE A 198 -12.75 -8.75 2.78
C ILE A 198 -12.43 -8.11 1.43
N TRP A 199 -13.34 -7.30 0.88
CA TRP A 199 -13.14 -6.62 -0.39
C TRP A 199 -11.92 -5.71 -0.34
N SER A 200 -11.75 -4.91 0.71
CA SER A 200 -10.63 -3.98 0.79
C SER A 200 -9.28 -4.70 0.85
N THR A 201 -9.22 -5.80 1.58
CA THR A 201 -8.03 -6.68 1.71
C THR A 201 -7.68 -7.32 0.38
N ILE A 202 -8.67 -7.94 -0.29
CA ILE A 202 -8.48 -8.57 -1.61
C ILE A 202 -7.99 -7.53 -2.61
N ASN A 203 -8.66 -6.38 -2.68
CA ASN A 203 -8.32 -5.35 -3.66
C ASN A 203 -6.91 -4.77 -3.42
N ARG A 204 -6.50 -4.57 -2.16
CA ARG A 204 -5.13 -4.14 -1.84
C ARG A 204 -4.09 -5.21 -2.14
N ALA A 205 -4.39 -6.49 -1.92
CA ALA A 205 -3.52 -7.59 -2.29
C ALA A 205 -3.34 -7.68 -3.82
N CYS A 206 -4.44 -7.70 -4.57
CA CYS A 206 -4.42 -7.71 -6.04
C CYS A 206 -3.65 -6.52 -6.60
N HIS A 207 -3.85 -5.33 -6.01
CA HIS A 207 -3.06 -4.15 -6.34
C HIS A 207 -1.55 -4.40 -6.13
N ALA A 208 -1.15 -4.91 -4.97
CA ALA A 208 0.26 -5.18 -4.70
C ALA A 208 0.86 -6.17 -5.72
N VAL A 209 0.09 -7.17 -6.16
CA VAL A 209 0.50 -8.07 -7.25
C VAL A 209 0.66 -7.33 -8.58
N MET A 210 -0.20 -6.36 -8.91
CA MET A 210 -0.03 -5.53 -10.11
C MET A 210 1.26 -4.70 -10.06
N ALA A 211 1.66 -4.21 -8.88
CA ALA A 211 2.97 -3.59 -8.73
C ALA A 211 4.12 -4.59 -8.99
N ASP A 212 3.98 -5.86 -8.57
CA ASP A 212 4.96 -6.90 -8.88
C ASP A 212 4.94 -7.28 -10.38
N VAL A 213 3.79 -7.20 -11.08
CA VAL A 213 3.72 -7.39 -12.55
C VAL A 213 4.52 -6.31 -13.28
N ARG A 214 4.41 -5.06 -12.83
CA ARG A 214 5.19 -3.94 -13.36
C ARG A 214 6.69 -4.20 -13.26
N ASP A 215 7.13 -4.73 -12.13
CA ASP A 215 8.56 -4.93 -11.82
C ASP A 215 9.05 -6.35 -12.17
N PHE A 216 8.28 -7.11 -12.97
CA PHE A 216 8.52 -8.54 -13.23
C PHE A 216 9.94 -8.86 -13.72
N HIS A 217 10.48 -8.10 -14.67
CA HIS A 217 11.82 -8.36 -15.20
C HIS A 217 12.91 -8.18 -14.13
N GLU A 218 12.81 -7.11 -13.34
CA GLU A 218 13.75 -6.82 -12.26
C GLU A 218 13.66 -7.86 -11.14
N ASP A 219 12.44 -8.24 -10.75
CA ASP A 219 12.20 -9.28 -9.75
C ASP A 219 12.64 -10.66 -10.25
N TRP A 220 12.49 -10.94 -11.54
CA TRP A 220 12.96 -12.17 -12.17
C TRP A 220 14.49 -12.25 -12.14
N GLU A 221 15.20 -11.19 -12.54
CA GLU A 221 16.66 -11.14 -12.48
C GLU A 221 17.18 -11.32 -11.04
N LYS A 222 16.53 -10.66 -10.08
CA LYS A 222 16.89 -10.71 -8.66
C LYS A 222 16.35 -11.94 -7.92
N GLN A 223 15.56 -12.77 -8.59
CA GLN A 223 14.86 -13.94 -8.02
C GLN A 223 14.07 -13.58 -6.74
N VAL A 224 13.40 -12.43 -6.76
CA VAL A 224 12.49 -12.02 -5.69
C VAL A 224 11.22 -12.86 -5.81
N PRO A 225 10.78 -13.59 -4.77
CA PRO A 225 9.73 -14.59 -4.90
C PRO A 225 8.32 -13.97 -4.87
N THR A 226 8.04 -13.02 -5.78
CA THR A 226 6.73 -12.41 -5.99
C THR A 226 5.80 -13.36 -6.76
N ILE A 227 4.48 -13.12 -6.70
CA ILE A 227 3.50 -13.99 -7.38
C ILE A 227 3.79 -14.16 -8.88
N PRO A 228 4.10 -13.09 -9.65
CA PRO A 228 4.48 -13.22 -11.06
C PRO A 228 5.70 -14.12 -11.30
N VAL A 229 6.72 -14.01 -10.45
CA VAL A 229 7.95 -14.82 -10.52
C VAL A 229 7.65 -16.28 -10.17
N LEU A 230 6.85 -16.53 -9.13
CA LEU A 230 6.46 -17.89 -8.73
C LEU A 230 5.63 -18.60 -9.79
N LEU A 231 4.72 -17.87 -10.46
CA LEU A 231 3.95 -18.39 -11.59
C LEU A 231 4.76 -18.43 -12.90
N LYS A 232 5.96 -17.83 -12.90
CA LYS A 232 6.86 -17.66 -14.03
C LYS A 232 6.18 -17.00 -15.24
N SER A 233 5.18 -16.15 -15.00
CA SER A 233 4.35 -15.61 -16.07
C SER A 233 3.46 -14.46 -15.60
N VAL A 234 3.56 -13.32 -16.31
CA VAL A 234 2.62 -12.21 -16.18
C VAL A 234 1.21 -12.65 -16.58
N PHE A 235 1.06 -13.40 -17.68
CA PHE A 235 -0.25 -13.86 -18.15
C PHE A 235 -0.97 -14.72 -17.10
N ARG A 236 -0.29 -15.71 -16.50
CA ARG A 236 -0.89 -16.54 -15.44
C ARG A 236 -1.29 -15.72 -14.23
N THR A 237 -0.51 -14.68 -13.92
CA THR A 237 -0.85 -13.74 -12.84
C THR A 237 -2.11 -12.96 -13.16
N LYS A 238 -2.24 -12.43 -14.38
CA LYS A 238 -3.45 -11.72 -14.82
C LYS A 238 -4.69 -12.60 -14.77
N MET A 239 -4.57 -13.87 -15.17
CA MET A 239 -5.64 -14.86 -15.04
C MET A 239 -6.03 -15.08 -13.58
N LEU A 240 -5.06 -15.25 -12.67
CA LEU A 240 -5.31 -15.38 -11.24
C LEU A 240 -6.04 -14.15 -10.67
N LEU A 241 -5.55 -12.95 -10.96
CA LEU A 241 -6.17 -11.70 -10.48
C LEU A 241 -7.60 -11.54 -11.03
N THR A 242 -7.82 -11.89 -12.30
CA THR A 242 -9.15 -11.89 -12.91
C THR A 242 -10.09 -12.86 -12.19
N ALA A 243 -9.63 -14.08 -11.91
CA ALA A 243 -10.42 -15.07 -11.17
C ALA A 243 -10.76 -14.60 -9.75
N VAL A 244 -9.82 -13.95 -9.05
CA VAL A 244 -10.05 -13.38 -7.72
C VAL A 244 -11.09 -12.25 -7.76
N HIS A 245 -11.00 -11.33 -8.73
CA HIS A 245 -11.99 -10.27 -8.88
C HIS A 245 -13.37 -10.81 -9.28
N LEU A 246 -13.44 -11.78 -10.20
CA LEU A 246 -14.69 -12.47 -10.55
C LEU A 246 -15.29 -13.17 -9.33
N GLY A 247 -14.49 -13.90 -8.56
CA GLY A 247 -14.94 -14.52 -7.31
C GLY A 247 -15.46 -13.50 -6.29
N THR A 248 -14.81 -12.34 -6.19
CA THR A 248 -15.27 -11.24 -5.31
C THR A 248 -16.64 -10.70 -5.75
N MET A 249 -16.87 -10.56 -7.06
CA MET A 249 -18.19 -10.16 -7.58
C MET A 249 -19.27 -11.19 -7.30
N LEU A 250 -18.95 -12.48 -7.43
CA LEU A 250 -19.87 -13.58 -7.13
C LEU A 250 -20.17 -13.71 -5.64
N LEU A 251 -19.23 -13.34 -4.78
CA LEU A 251 -19.41 -13.35 -3.33
C LEU A 251 -20.31 -12.20 -2.85
N TYR A 252 -20.28 -11.06 -3.53
CA TYR A 252 -21.04 -9.86 -3.17
C TYR A 252 -21.88 -9.29 -4.33
N PRO A 253 -22.78 -10.10 -4.94
CA PRO A 253 -23.47 -9.72 -6.18
C PRO A 253 -24.46 -8.57 -5.99
N TYR A 254 -24.95 -8.38 -4.76
CA TYR A 254 -25.93 -7.35 -4.42
C TYR A 254 -25.30 -6.04 -3.95
N ASN A 255 -23.97 -5.96 -3.85
CA ASN A 255 -23.28 -4.73 -3.52
C ASN A 255 -22.71 -4.11 -4.83
N PRO A 256 -23.43 -3.16 -5.45
CA PRO A 256 -23.04 -2.64 -6.76
C PRO A 256 -21.66 -1.96 -6.73
N TYR A 257 -21.28 -1.37 -5.60
CA TYR A 257 -19.98 -0.72 -5.44
C TYR A 257 -18.82 -1.73 -5.52
N ILE A 258 -18.95 -2.89 -4.85
CA ILE A 258 -17.96 -3.97 -4.92
C ILE A 258 -17.89 -4.53 -6.34
N VAL A 259 -19.05 -4.71 -6.99
CA VAL A 259 -19.12 -5.22 -8.37
C VAL A 259 -18.42 -4.27 -9.34
N PHE A 260 -18.79 -2.98 -9.36
CA PHE A 260 -18.16 -2.01 -10.25
C PHE A 260 -16.68 -1.80 -9.96
N ALA A 261 -16.28 -1.79 -8.69
CA ALA A 261 -14.86 -1.70 -8.33
C ALA A 261 -14.06 -2.92 -8.83
N SER A 262 -14.62 -4.12 -8.72
CA SER A 262 -14.00 -5.36 -9.19
C SER A 262 -13.95 -5.45 -10.72
N LEU A 263 -14.98 -4.96 -11.42
CA LEU A 263 -14.97 -4.80 -12.88
C LEU A 263 -13.87 -3.83 -13.32
N TYR A 264 -13.80 -2.66 -12.69
CA TYR A 264 -12.76 -1.68 -12.95
C TYR A 264 -11.35 -2.25 -12.73
N ALA A 265 -11.13 -2.94 -11.60
CA ALA A 265 -9.87 -3.60 -11.30
C ALA A 265 -9.53 -4.68 -12.35
N THR A 266 -10.52 -5.47 -12.78
CA THR A 266 -10.34 -6.49 -13.83
C THR A 266 -9.91 -5.85 -15.16
N VAL A 267 -10.54 -4.75 -15.57
CA VAL A 267 -10.13 -4.01 -16.78
C VAL A 267 -8.67 -3.55 -16.66
N LEU A 268 -8.28 -3.00 -15.50
CA LEU A 268 -6.91 -2.56 -15.27
C LEU A 268 -5.89 -3.71 -15.26
N VAL A 269 -6.25 -4.89 -14.75
CA VAL A 269 -5.39 -6.10 -14.80
C VAL A 269 -5.00 -6.44 -16.25
N TRP A 270 -5.94 -6.30 -17.18
CA TRP A 270 -5.67 -6.59 -18.58
C TRP A 270 -5.01 -5.42 -19.31
N PHE A 271 -5.41 -4.19 -19.00
CA PHE A 271 -4.88 -2.97 -19.59
C PHE A 271 -3.41 -2.70 -19.22
N LEU A 272 -3.03 -2.93 -17.96
CA LEU A 272 -1.67 -2.65 -17.47
C LEU A 272 -0.77 -3.88 -17.61
N ASN A 273 0.48 -3.68 -18.00
CA ASN A 273 1.50 -4.72 -18.13
C ASN A 273 2.89 -4.20 -17.75
N GLU A 274 3.89 -5.07 -17.78
CA GLU A 274 5.30 -4.77 -17.47
C GLU A 274 5.90 -3.66 -18.34
N ASN A 275 5.33 -3.38 -19.51
CA ASN A 275 5.76 -2.33 -20.42
C ASN A 275 5.00 -1.00 -20.22
N SER A 276 3.99 -0.99 -19.34
CA SER A 276 3.16 0.19 -19.11
C SER A 276 3.90 1.24 -18.27
N PRO A 277 3.74 2.54 -18.56
CA PRO A 277 4.32 3.60 -17.75
C PRO A 277 3.96 3.48 -16.26
N ARG A 278 4.93 3.67 -15.36
CA ARG A 278 4.73 3.58 -13.90
C ARG A 278 3.58 4.47 -13.40
N GLY A 279 3.37 5.62 -14.02
CA GLY A 279 2.27 6.53 -13.70
C GLY A 279 0.88 5.93 -13.90
N LEU A 280 0.68 5.06 -14.89
CA LEU A 280 -0.62 4.45 -15.16
C LEU A 280 -1.03 3.44 -14.09
N TYR A 281 -0.07 2.80 -13.43
CA TYR A 281 -0.34 1.93 -12.28
C TYR A 281 -1.00 2.68 -11.12
N ARG A 282 -0.97 4.03 -11.12
CA ARG A 282 -1.74 4.82 -10.15
C ARG A 282 -3.24 4.66 -10.25
N LEU A 283 -3.76 4.35 -11.43
CA LEU A 283 -5.18 4.04 -11.62
C LEU A 283 -5.56 2.79 -10.82
N SER A 284 -4.66 1.81 -10.73
CA SER A 284 -4.89 0.60 -9.93
C SER A 284 -4.94 0.92 -8.43
N PHE A 285 -4.05 1.81 -7.93
CA PHE A 285 -4.02 2.25 -6.52
C PHE A 285 -5.34 2.89 -6.08
N HIS A 286 -6.04 3.58 -6.99
CA HIS A 286 -7.22 4.40 -6.68
C HIS A 286 -8.58 3.73 -6.92
N SER A 287 -8.62 2.42 -7.20
CA SER A 287 -9.87 1.66 -7.33
C SER A 287 -10.81 1.83 -6.11
N GLN A 288 -10.26 1.79 -4.89
CA GLN A 288 -11.01 2.05 -3.66
C GLN A 288 -11.39 3.52 -3.48
N THR A 289 -10.50 4.45 -3.85
CA THR A 289 -10.78 5.89 -3.79
C THR A 289 -11.96 6.24 -4.71
N LEU A 290 -12.00 5.68 -5.92
CA LEU A 290 -13.11 5.86 -6.85
C LEU A 290 -14.42 5.34 -6.27
N THR A 291 -14.38 4.15 -5.63
CA THR A 291 -15.55 3.56 -4.98
C THR A 291 -16.08 4.46 -3.85
N ALA A 292 -15.17 4.98 -3.01
CA ALA A 292 -15.52 5.91 -1.94
C ALA A 292 -16.15 7.20 -2.48
N LEU A 293 -15.62 7.76 -3.57
CA LEU A 293 -16.17 8.96 -4.22
C LEU A 293 -17.57 8.71 -4.79
N LEU A 294 -17.77 7.58 -5.48
CA LEU A 294 -19.07 7.20 -6.03
C LEU A 294 -20.11 7.01 -4.91
N TYR A 295 -19.74 6.33 -3.83
CA TYR A 295 -20.62 6.17 -2.67
C TYR A 295 -20.99 7.52 -2.05
N GLY A 296 -19.99 8.39 -1.80
CA GLY A 296 -20.22 9.72 -1.26
C GLY A 296 -21.12 10.59 -2.14
N GLY A 297 -20.95 10.53 -3.46
CA GLY A 297 -21.80 11.24 -4.41
C GLY A 297 -23.27 10.77 -4.37
N VAL A 298 -23.50 9.45 -4.30
CA VAL A 298 -24.85 8.89 -4.17
C VAL A 298 -25.51 9.30 -2.86
N GLU A 299 -24.78 9.25 -1.75
CA GLU A 299 -25.30 9.67 -0.45
C GLU A 299 -25.63 11.17 -0.39
N ALA A 300 -24.77 12.01 -0.98
CA ALA A 300 -25.03 13.45 -1.10
C ALA A 300 -26.28 13.74 -1.94
N ALA A 301 -26.47 13.00 -3.04
CA ALA A 301 -27.66 13.13 -3.88
C ALA A 301 -28.94 12.73 -3.12
N LYS A 302 -28.94 11.60 -2.40
CA LYS A 302 -30.07 11.18 -1.56
C LYS A 302 -30.43 12.23 -0.51
N TRP A 303 -29.41 12.80 0.16
CA TRP A 303 -29.60 13.85 1.15
C TRP A 303 -30.23 15.10 0.54
N TYR A 304 -29.69 15.56 -0.60
CA TYR A 304 -30.21 16.72 -1.32
C TYR A 304 -31.67 16.54 -1.75
N THR A 305 -32.00 15.37 -2.31
CA THR A 305 -33.38 15.04 -2.72
C THR A 305 -34.33 14.99 -1.53
N SER A 306 -33.90 14.42 -0.40
CA SER A 306 -34.72 14.36 0.82
C SER A 306 -34.97 15.75 1.41
N TYR A 307 -33.97 16.64 1.38
CA TYR A 307 -34.11 18.03 1.82
C TYR A 307 -35.09 18.83 0.94
N GLN A 308 -35.13 18.59 -0.37
CA GLN A 308 -36.09 19.25 -1.26
C GLN A 308 -37.54 18.78 -1.08
N MET A 309 -37.76 17.62 -0.46
CA MET A 309 -39.09 17.07 -0.21
C MET A 309 -39.66 17.49 1.17
N MET A 310 -38.88 18.16 2.00
CA MET A 310 -39.29 18.75 3.28
C MET A 310 -39.66 20.22 3.11
#